data_AF-A0A2P4XSS4-F1
#
_entry.id   AF-A0A2P4XSS4-F1
#
_cell.length_a   1.000
_cell.length_b   1.000
_cell.length_c   1.000
_cell.angle_alpha   90.00
_cell.angle_beta   90.00
_cell.angle_gamma   90.00
#
_symmetry.space_group_name_H-M   'P 1'
#
loop_
_entity.id
_entity.type
_entity.pdbx_description
1 polymer ?
#
loop_
_entity_poly.entity_id
_entity_poly.type
_entity_poly.pdbx_seq_one_letter_code
_entity_poly.pdbx_strand_id
1 'polypeptide(L)' 'MFEARLPQGRIVKLIVEAMKDLISEGNIDCTKSGLALQSMDGSHVSLVSLLLRAEGFEHYRCDRNISLGVQTAS' A
#
# COMPACT_ATOMS: atom_id res chain seq x y z
N MET A 1 -8.26 8.66 -12.70
CA MET A 1 -8.80 7.33 -12.34
C MET A 1 -7.62 6.47 -11.89
N PHE A 2 -7.82 5.61 -10.89
CA PHE A 2 -6.82 4.65 -10.41
C PHE A 2 -7.40 3.25 -10.52
N GLU A 3 -6.66 2.35 -11.15
CA GLU A 3 -7.04 0.94 -11.32
C GLU A 3 -5.80 0.06 -11.21
N ALA A 4 -5.84 -0.93 -10.32
CA ALA A 4 -4.74 -1.86 -10.12
C ALA A 4 -5.32 -3.28 -9.93
N ARG A 5 -4.87 -4.21 -10.76
CA ARG A 5 -5.28 -5.62 -10.73
C ARG A 5 -4.07 -6.49 -10.46
N LEU A 6 -4.14 -7.25 -9.36
CA LEU A 6 -3.14 -8.24 -9.01
C LEU A 6 -3.56 -9.61 -9.51
N PRO A 7 -2.62 -10.43 -10.01
CA PRO A 7 -2.91 -11.80 -10.42
C PRO A 7 -3.31 -12.68 -9.21
N GLN A 8 -2.84 -12.33 -8.01
CA GLN A 8 -3.09 -13.09 -6.78
C GLN A 8 -3.50 -12.15 -5.64
N GLY A 9 -4.81 -12.09 -5.34
CA GLY A 9 -5.33 -11.25 -4.25
C GLY A 9 -4.79 -11.61 -2.85
N ARG A 10 -4.26 -12.83 -2.67
CA ARG A 10 -3.61 -13.27 -1.43
C ARG A 10 -2.44 -12.37 -1.02
N ILE A 11 -1.72 -11.79 -1.99
CA ILE A 11 -0.58 -10.92 -1.72
C ILE A 11 -1.02 -9.70 -0.90
N VAL A 12 -2.11 -9.04 -1.29
CA VAL A 12 -2.66 -7.88 -0.56
C VAL A 12 -3.04 -8.29 0.85
N LYS A 13 -3.70 -9.44 1.01
CA LYS A 13 -4.09 -9.94 2.34
C LYS A 13 -2.88 -10.14 3.24
N LEU A 14 -1.82 -10.78 2.75
CA LEU A 14 -0.60 -11.01 3.53
C LEU A 14 0.10 -9.70 3.90
N ILE A 15 0.13 -8.72 2.99
CA ILE A 15 0.71 -7.39 3.26
C ILE A 15 -0.08 -6.67 4.35
N VAL A 16 -1.42 -6.63 4.24
CA VAL A 16 -2.27 -5.97 5.24
C VAL A 16 -2.16 -6.65 6.60
N GLU A 17 -2.15 -7.98 6.65
CA GLU A 17 -1.94 -8.76 7.88
C GLU A 17 -0.58 -8.48 8.53
N ALA A 18 0.49 -8.30 7.74
CA ALA A 18 1.81 -7.96 8.27
C ALA A 18 1.90 -6.51 8.79
N MET A 19 1.06 -5.61 8.27
CA MET A 19 1.08 -4.18 8.62
C MET A 19 0.14 -3.82 9.76
N LYS A 20 -0.98 -4.53 9.93
CA LYS A 20 -2.03 -4.19 10.91
C LYS A 20 -1.54 -4.15 12.36
N ASP A 21 -0.52 -4.95 12.69
CA ASP A 21 0.03 -5.04 14.05
C ASP A 21 1.02 -3.90 14.35
N LEU A 22 1.48 -3.18 13.32
CA LEU A 22 2.48 -2.11 13.44
C LEU A 22 1.87 -0.72 13.24
N ILE A 23 0.96 -0.56 12.29
CA ILE A 23 0.34 0.71 11.95
C ILE A 23 -1.19 0.60 12.05
N SER A 24 -1.85 1.64 12.56
CA SER A 24 -3.32 1.71 12.64
C SER A 24 -3.95 2.44 11.46
N GLU A 25 -3.22 3.40 10.91
CA GLU A 25 -3.58 4.19 9.74
C GLU A 25 -2.33 4.49 8.90
N GLY A 26 -2.53 4.70 7.60
CA GLY A 26 -1.45 5.05 6.70
C GLY A 26 -1.96 5.53 5.35
N ASN A 27 -1.10 6.23 4.62
CA ASN A 27 -1.40 6.69 3.27
C ASN A 27 -0.68 5.79 2.26
N ILE A 28 -1.45 5.22 1.32
CA ILE A 28 -0.90 4.53 0.15
C ILE A 28 -0.82 5.53 -1.00
N ASP A 29 0.40 5.93 -1.34
CA ASP A 29 0.69 6.80 -2.46
C ASP A 29 0.72 6.00 -3.76
N CYS A 30 -0.27 6.26 -4.60
CA CYS A 30 -0.41 5.70 -5.92
C CYS A 30 0.23 6.64 -6.94
N THR A 31 1.24 6.17 -7.65
CA THR A 31 1.97 6.93 -8.68
C THR A 31 2.08 6.12 -9.95
N LYS A 32 2.57 6.69 -11.06
CA LYS A 32 2.77 5.93 -12.29
C LYS A 32 3.77 4.77 -12.17
N SER A 33 4.70 4.84 -11.22
CA SER A 33 5.70 3.78 -11.00
C SER A 33 5.21 2.66 -10.08
N GLY A 34 4.12 2.88 -9.33
CA GLY A 34 3.56 1.89 -8.43
C GLY A 34 2.90 2.48 -7.18
N LEU A 35 2.65 1.60 -6.21
CA LEU A 35 2.13 1.93 -4.89
C LEU A 35 3.27 2.00 -3.90
N ALA A 36 3.30 3.06 -3.09
CA ALA A 36 4.20 3.19 -1.97
C ALA A 36 3.41 3.49 -0.68
N LEU A 37 3.90 3.00 0.45
CA LEU A 37 3.43 3.43 1.76
C LEU A 37 4.61 3.52 2.69
N GLN A 38 4.67 4.61 3.45
CA GLN A 38 5.63 4.79 4.51
C GLN A 38 4.92 5.31 5.75
N SER A 39 5.00 4.55 6.84
CA SER A 39 4.40 4.94 8.12
C SER A 39 5.25 4.43 9.28
N MET A 40 5.21 5.15 10.39
CA MET A 40 5.86 4.75 11.65
C MET A 40 4.84 4.06 12.55
N ASP A 41 5.33 3.16 13.39
CA ASP A 41 4.51 2.61 14.46
C ASP A 41 4.15 3.69 15.50
N GLY A 42 3.19 3.41 16.38
CA GLY A 42 2.74 4.36 17.39
C GLY A 42 3.81 4.82 18.38
N SER A 43 4.91 4.05 18.54
CA SER A 43 6.06 4.45 19.37
C SER A 43 7.14 5.22 18.61
N HIS A 44 7.00 5.38 17.29
CA HIS A 44 7.99 6.01 16.40
C HIS A 44 9.38 5.36 16.41
N VAL A 45 9.46 4.05 16.68
CA VAL A 45 10.70 3.27 16.72
C VAL A 45 10.90 2.47 15.43
N SER A 46 9.80 1.97 14.85
CA SER A 46 9.79 1.09 13.69
C SER A 46 9.16 1.80 12.50
N LEU A 47 9.84 1.72 11.36
CA LEU A 47 9.34 2.27 10.10
C LEU A 47 8.90 1.14 9.18
N VAL A 48 7.64 1.20 8.76
CA VAL A 48 7.09 0.34 7.70
C VAL A 48 7.26 1.05 6.37
N SER A 49 7.95 0.39 5.43
CA SER A 49 8.10 0.85 4.05
C SER A 49 7.65 -0.25 3.09
N LEU A 50 6.60 0.04 2.32
CA LEU A 50 6.03 -0.84 1.31
C LEU A 50 6.23 -0.21 -0.07
N LEU A 51 6.71 -1.00 -1.03
CA LEU A 51 6.79 -0.60 -2.44
C LEU A 51 6.30 -1.75 -3.32
N LEU A 52 5.19 -1.52 -4.02
CA LEU A 52 4.68 -2.41 -5.06
C LEU A 52 4.84 -1.72 -6.42
N ARG A 53 5.79 -2.19 -7.23
CA ARG A 53 6.05 -1.64 -8.56
C ARG A 53 4.90 -1.98 -9.52
N ALA A 54 4.59 -1.06 -10.42
CA ALA A 54 3.54 -1.22 -11.43
C ALA A 54 3.72 -2.49 -12.28
N GLU A 55 4.96 -2.91 -12.54
CA GLU A 55 5.31 -4.14 -13.28
C GLU A 55 4.80 -5.43 -12.60
N GLY A 56 4.52 -5.41 -11.29
CA GLY A 56 4.01 -6.56 -10.55
C GLY A 56 2.50 -6.77 -10.68
N PHE A 57 1.78 -5.86 -11.35
CA PHE A 57 0.34 -5.91 -11.53
C PHE A 57 0.00 -6.41 -12.94
N GLU A 58 -1.09 -7.17 -13.07
CA GLU A 58 -1.63 -7.59 -14.38
C GLU A 58 -2.18 -6.38 -15.15
N HIS A 59 -2.80 -5.45 -14.43
CA HIS A 59 -3.23 -4.17 -14.96
C HIS A 59 -2.90 -3.08 -13.94
N TYR A 60 -2.25 -2.00 -14.36
CA TYR A 60 -1.97 -0.85 -13.51
C TYR A 60 -2.18 0.44 -14.29
N ARG A 61 -3.07 1.29 -13.81
CA ARG A 61 -3.37 2.59 -14.37
C ARG A 61 -3.48 3.63 -13.27
N CYS A 62 -2.66 4.65 -13.36
CA CYS A 62 -2.65 5.79 -12.45
C CYS A 62 -2.52 7.08 -13.28
N ASP A 63 -3.64 7.76 -13.54
CA ASP A 63 -3.64 8.96 -14.41
C ASP A 63 -2.94 10.16 -13.73
N ARG A 64 -3.05 10.25 -12.41
CA ARG A 64 -2.50 11.32 -11.55
C ARG A 64 -2.06 10.69 -10.23
N ASN A 65 -1.09 11.31 -9.56
CA ASN A 65 -0.70 10.86 -8.23
C ASN A 65 -1.90 11.03 -7.27
N ILE A 66 -2.23 9.94 -6.58
CA ILE A 66 -3.36 9.88 -5.64
C ILE A 66 -2.82 9.30 -4.34
N SER A 67 -3.19 9.90 -3.21
CA SER A 67 -2.89 9.34 -1.89
C SER A 67 -4.18 8.75 -1.33
N LEU A 68 -4.15 7.47 -0.98
CA LEU A 68 -5.29 6.73 -0.44
C LEU A 68 -5.07 6.55 1.06
N GLY A 69 -5.85 7.25 1.88
CA GLY A 69 -5.87 7.01 3.32
C GLY A 69 -6.53 5.68 3.61
N VAL A 70 -5.79 4.77 4.24
CA VAL A 70 -6.28 3.44 4.65
C VAL A 70 -6.17 3.31 6.16
N GLN A 71 -7.22 2.75 6.73
CA GLN A 71 -7.23 2.31 8.12
C GLN A 71 -7.05 0.79 8.14
N THR A 72 -6.02 0.32 8.81
CA THR A 72 -5.70 -1.11 8.98
C THR A 72 -6.36 -1.71 10.23
N ALA A 73 -7.12 -0.90 10.97
CA ALA A 73 -7.81 -1.31 12.18
C ALA A 73 -8.78 -2.47 11.93
N SER A 74 -8.76 -3.43 12.87
CA SER A 74 -9.71 -4.54 12.95
C SER A 74 -11.09 -4.10 13.41
#